data_AF-A0A2G2EI95-F1
#
_entry.id   AF-A0A2G2EI95-F1
#
_cell.length_a   1.000
_cell.length_b   1.000
_cell.length_c   1.000
_cell.angle_alpha   90.00
_cell.angle_beta   90.00
_cell.angle_gamma   90.00
#
_symmetry.space_group_name_H-M   'P 1'
#
loop_
_entity.id
_entity.type
_entity.pdbx_description
1 polymer ?
#
loop_
_entity_poly.entity_id
_entity_poly.type
_entity_poly.pdbx_seq_one_letter_code
_entity_poly.pdbx_strand_id
1 'polypeptide(L)'
;MKINSFQKLLMALLCITLFSNCGDSNKAEIVNLDGTPYLSDFVTEPTFTLSHAVPHDILDTIMAYPANISIKHLSRFAWKEFVALNWPADPNHRGKPDTSKVFGDSSSNVVWETYWHRAEMFPYDENPVKTTLREGGHVSYKANTTDKPSYKYDPASFTFKGSFGGTGTATGDSTLFNNLSENNELDIDQMFVGTATDENRILYEAKMNESGFNYIIEKELYNSTTRNTYTTTSKITANLLQYGSSCNVTEPNITCLPCGDNAGDEGNIEIKASWRKLTTAEIDSANYYTNTVITYRSVHNERKYFNETYGLIALHIIHKTENFPSFIYATFEHKDLIDSKLLYIDEITQDNRGGGDTYGDTIPVTDRVHPIPSAVDSVNNEVHAVFGADNVFSNYKLVGVQAYPVDFGDLDTNSTDSVSTFYLANLAIETNQELQSFRGTKAANEPNAKNVYSKRKFINMGGCMGCHGVAQSRKGSDFNFLIANAPFTVPEFVGGAGRINIRSINSYADVQSMFDDYVRFNGLGGKVQGSSPHKAFWSSLSYDDFTTGNVPGVGGVKICDCGNADSSNIYNILKGSITGGYPRMPGGGPFFPEAQIDSFGVWINNNCPKIKPTTH
;
A
#
# COMPACT_ATOMS: atom_id res chain seq x y z
N MET A 1 -68.35 12.97 -30.66
CA MET A 1 -67.62 12.88 -31.94
C MET A 1 -66.80 11.60 -31.91
N LYS A 2 -67.08 10.64 -32.81
CA LYS A 2 -66.36 9.37 -32.91
C LYS A 2 -65.01 9.63 -33.58
N ILE A 3 -63.93 9.40 -32.86
CA ILE A 3 -62.56 9.46 -33.38
C ILE A 3 -62.37 8.23 -34.29
N ASN A 4 -62.14 8.48 -35.57
CA ASN A 4 -61.99 7.47 -36.63
C ASN A 4 -60.60 6.83 -36.57
N SER A 5 -60.45 5.61 -37.10
CA SER A 5 -59.22 4.79 -37.02
C SER A 5 -57.95 5.47 -37.55
N PHE A 6 -58.09 6.56 -38.31
CA PHE A 6 -57.00 7.40 -38.81
C PHE A 6 -56.34 8.27 -37.73
N GLN A 7 -57.08 8.71 -36.71
CA GLN A 7 -56.52 9.50 -35.59
C GLN A 7 -55.80 8.62 -34.57
N LYS A 8 -56.14 7.33 -34.47
CA LYS A 8 -55.33 6.35 -33.73
C LYS A 8 -54.02 6.01 -34.44
N LEU A 9 -54.02 6.02 -35.78
CA LEU A 9 -52.81 5.79 -36.58
C LEU A 9 -51.86 7.00 -36.56
N LEU A 10 -52.39 8.23 -36.53
CA LEU A 10 -51.55 9.45 -36.45
C LEU A 10 -50.90 9.65 -35.07
N MET A 11 -51.56 9.21 -33.98
CA MET A 11 -50.96 9.20 -32.64
C MET A 11 -49.97 8.04 -32.44
N ALA A 12 -50.12 6.93 -33.17
CA ALA A 12 -49.15 5.85 -33.19
C ALA A 12 -47.92 6.17 -34.07
N LEU A 13 -48.07 6.94 -35.16
CA LEU A 13 -46.94 7.35 -36.01
C LEU A 13 -46.14 8.53 -35.43
N LEU A 14 -46.74 9.41 -34.62
CA LEU A 14 -45.98 10.49 -33.96
C LEU A 14 -45.19 10.03 -32.71
N CYS A 15 -45.49 8.85 -32.16
CA CYS A 15 -44.73 8.28 -31.04
C CYS A 15 -43.55 7.38 -31.46
N ILE A 16 -43.43 7.02 -32.75
CA ILE A 16 -42.36 6.14 -33.25
C ILE A 16 -41.18 6.93 -33.85
N THR A 17 -41.32 8.23 -34.13
CA THR A 17 -40.29 9.05 -34.80
C THR A 17 -39.53 10.04 -33.90
N LEU A 18 -39.56 9.88 -32.56
CA LEU A 18 -38.79 10.71 -31.62
C LEU A 18 -37.74 9.94 -30.78
N PHE A 19 -37.43 8.69 -31.13
CA PHE A 19 -36.33 7.91 -30.50
C PHE A 19 -35.33 7.35 -31.53
N SER A 20 -34.95 8.16 -32.51
CA SER A 20 -33.92 7.78 -33.49
C SER A 20 -33.25 9.03 -34.06
N ASN A 21 -32.44 9.69 -33.23
CA ASN A 21 -31.30 10.53 -33.61
C ASN A 21 -30.67 11.12 -32.35
N CYS A 22 -29.82 10.33 -31.69
CA CYS A 22 -28.64 10.88 -31.03
C CYS A 22 -27.46 10.30 -31.81
N GLY A 23 -26.67 11.20 -32.39
CA GLY A 23 -25.87 10.94 -33.59
C GLY A 23 -24.75 9.93 -33.39
N ASP A 24 -24.61 9.07 -34.41
CA ASP A 24 -23.31 8.69 -34.94
C ASP A 24 -22.53 9.97 -35.28
N SER A 25 -21.66 10.38 -34.36
CA SER A 25 -20.46 11.14 -34.70
C SER A 25 -19.32 10.14 -34.76
N ASN A 26 -19.02 9.67 -35.97
CA ASN A 26 -17.77 9.03 -36.39
C ASN A 26 -17.02 8.28 -35.28
N LYS A 27 -17.41 7.03 -35.04
CA LYS A 27 -16.46 6.03 -34.54
C LYS A 27 -15.35 5.94 -35.58
N ALA A 28 -14.21 6.58 -35.31
CA ALA A 28 -12.99 6.14 -35.93
C ALA A 28 -12.78 4.71 -35.42
N GLU A 29 -12.98 3.72 -36.29
CA GLU A 29 -12.40 2.39 -36.09
C GLU A 29 -10.88 2.61 -35.98
N ILE A 30 -10.35 2.68 -34.76
CA ILE A 30 -8.91 2.57 -34.53
C ILE A 30 -8.61 1.08 -34.52
N VAL A 31 -8.65 0.50 -35.71
CA VAL A 31 -8.02 -0.78 -35.99
C VAL A 31 -6.54 -0.46 -36.25
N ASN A 32 -5.63 -1.37 -35.91
CA ASN A 32 -4.33 -1.41 -36.59
C ASN A 32 -4.60 -1.34 -38.11
N LEU A 33 -3.76 -0.63 -38.87
CA LEU A 33 -3.93 -0.39 -40.32
C LEU A 33 -4.13 -1.67 -41.18
N ASP A 34 -4.09 -2.87 -40.58
CA ASP A 34 -4.27 -4.17 -41.20
C ASP A 34 -5.48 -5.01 -40.71
N GLY A 35 -6.29 -4.55 -39.75
CA GLY A 35 -7.50 -5.26 -39.33
C GLY A 35 -7.31 -6.39 -38.31
N THR A 36 -6.16 -6.49 -37.64
CA THR A 36 -5.92 -7.52 -36.61
C THR A 36 -6.27 -7.05 -35.19
N PRO A 37 -6.79 -7.92 -34.29
CA PRO A 37 -7.00 -7.54 -32.88
C PRO A 37 -5.68 -7.15 -32.23
N TYR A 38 -5.72 -6.21 -31.26
CA TYR A 38 -4.57 -5.74 -30.44
C TYR A 38 -3.78 -6.87 -29.73
N LEU A 39 -4.29 -8.10 -29.78
CA LEU A 39 -3.57 -9.32 -29.45
C LEU A 39 -2.25 -9.47 -30.26
N SER A 40 -2.15 -8.93 -31.48
CA SER A 40 -0.92 -8.95 -32.29
C SER A 40 0.30 -8.42 -31.53
N ASP A 41 0.07 -7.36 -30.77
CA ASP A 41 1.08 -6.62 -30.03
C ASP A 41 1.61 -7.42 -28.83
N PHE A 42 0.85 -8.43 -28.38
CA PHE A 42 1.21 -9.30 -27.26
C PHE A 42 1.53 -10.73 -27.67
N VAL A 43 1.15 -11.16 -28.88
CA VAL A 43 1.29 -12.55 -29.36
C VAL A 43 2.26 -12.67 -30.52
N THR A 44 2.16 -11.77 -31.50
CA THR A 44 2.90 -11.86 -32.76
C THR A 44 4.08 -10.93 -32.86
N GLU A 45 4.25 -9.98 -31.93
CA GLU A 45 5.49 -9.20 -31.81
C GLU A 45 6.68 -10.16 -31.62
N PRO A 46 7.59 -10.26 -32.62
CA PRO A 46 8.74 -11.14 -32.54
C PRO A 46 9.77 -10.61 -31.53
N THR A 47 9.73 -9.31 -31.24
CA THR A 47 10.58 -8.59 -30.30
C THR A 47 9.73 -7.59 -29.53
N PHE A 48 9.89 -7.51 -28.21
CA PHE A 48 9.21 -6.54 -27.36
C PHE A 48 9.57 -5.10 -27.78
N THR A 49 8.56 -4.27 -28.03
CA THR A 49 8.75 -2.87 -28.45
C THR A 49 8.52 -1.91 -27.28
N LEU A 50 9.46 -0.98 -27.07
CA LEU A 50 9.30 0.10 -26.09
C LEU A 50 8.27 1.12 -26.60
N SER A 51 7.32 1.48 -25.75
CA SER A 51 6.29 2.47 -26.06
C SER A 51 5.96 3.31 -24.84
N HIS A 52 5.72 4.60 -25.07
CA HIS A 52 5.22 5.51 -24.05
C HIS A 52 3.69 5.41 -23.86
N ALA A 53 2.99 4.69 -24.75
CA ALA A 53 1.54 4.51 -24.67
C ALA A 53 1.21 3.45 -23.63
N VAL A 54 0.45 3.84 -22.61
CA VAL A 54 -0.12 2.91 -21.64
C VAL A 54 -1.16 2.05 -22.38
N PRO A 55 -1.09 0.72 -22.33
CA PRO A 55 -2.10 -0.12 -22.99
C PRO A 55 -3.43 0.00 -22.25
N HIS A 56 -4.57 0.05 -22.96
CA HIS A 56 -5.90 0.22 -22.35
C HIS A 56 -6.56 -1.13 -22.02
N ASP A 57 -6.40 -2.12 -22.90
CA ASP A 57 -6.78 -3.52 -22.66
C ASP A 57 -5.90 -4.47 -23.48
N ILE A 58 -6.05 -5.78 -23.28
CA ILE A 58 -5.29 -6.82 -24.00
C ILE A 58 -5.92 -7.16 -25.35
N LEU A 59 -7.25 -7.11 -25.45
CA LEU A 59 -7.99 -7.37 -26.69
C LEU A 59 -8.90 -6.20 -27.04
N ASP A 60 -9.06 -5.96 -28.34
CA ASP A 60 -10.06 -5.04 -28.88
C ASP A 60 -11.46 -5.71 -28.99
N THR A 61 -11.82 -6.49 -27.97
CA THR A 61 -13.11 -7.17 -27.90
C THR A 61 -13.69 -6.95 -26.53
N ILE A 62 -15.01 -6.82 -26.40
CA ILE A 62 -15.66 -6.67 -25.09
C ILE A 62 -16.06 -8.07 -24.58
N MET A 63 -15.08 -8.83 -24.04
CA MET A 63 -15.30 -10.15 -23.46
C MET A 63 -14.60 -10.29 -22.11
N ALA A 64 -15.36 -10.38 -21.02
CA ALA A 64 -14.79 -10.63 -19.70
C ALA A 64 -14.11 -12.01 -19.62
N TYR A 65 -12.85 -12.03 -19.20
CA TYR A 65 -11.99 -13.20 -18.99
C TYR A 65 -11.85 -14.10 -20.23
N PRO A 66 -11.26 -13.60 -21.32
CA PRO A 66 -11.03 -14.37 -22.54
C PRO A 66 -10.16 -15.60 -22.25
N ALA A 67 -10.58 -16.80 -22.68
CA ALA A 67 -9.91 -18.06 -22.31
C ALA A 67 -8.54 -18.28 -23.01
N ASN A 68 -8.21 -17.49 -24.03
CA ASN A 68 -7.01 -17.61 -24.85
C ASN A 68 -5.86 -16.68 -24.43
N ILE A 69 -6.00 -15.91 -23.35
CA ILE A 69 -4.93 -15.06 -22.84
C ILE A 69 -4.09 -15.87 -21.84
N SER A 70 -2.82 -16.04 -22.17
CA SER A 70 -1.86 -16.78 -21.34
C SER A 70 -1.16 -15.84 -20.35
N ILE A 71 -0.49 -16.42 -19.35
CA ILE A 71 0.41 -15.66 -18.46
C ILE A 71 1.51 -14.94 -19.25
N LYS A 72 1.96 -15.48 -20.39
CA LYS A 72 2.92 -14.80 -21.27
C LYS A 72 2.35 -13.49 -21.84
N HIS A 73 1.10 -13.50 -22.31
CA HIS A 73 0.43 -12.30 -22.82
C HIS A 73 0.25 -11.26 -21.71
N LEU A 74 -0.22 -11.70 -20.54
CA LEU A 74 -0.37 -10.85 -19.35
C LEU A 74 0.97 -10.25 -18.88
N SER A 75 2.05 -11.02 -18.96
CA SER A 75 3.39 -10.55 -18.59
C SER A 75 3.91 -9.49 -19.57
N ARG A 76 3.66 -9.65 -20.88
CA ARG A 76 3.97 -8.62 -21.87
C ARG A 76 3.13 -7.36 -21.66
N PHE A 77 1.84 -7.50 -21.35
CA PHE A 77 0.96 -6.38 -20.97
C PHE A 77 1.54 -5.62 -19.78
N ALA A 78 1.85 -6.32 -18.68
CA ALA A 78 2.47 -5.73 -17.49
C ALA A 78 3.77 -4.98 -17.80
N TRP A 79 4.64 -5.54 -18.65
CA TRP A 79 5.86 -4.86 -19.05
C TRP A 79 5.63 -3.63 -19.93
N LYS A 80 4.62 -3.65 -20.82
CA LYS A 80 4.26 -2.45 -21.60
C LYS A 80 3.72 -1.35 -20.68
N GLU A 81 2.92 -1.70 -19.69
CA GLU A 81 2.51 -0.76 -18.63
C GLU A 81 3.71 -0.22 -17.88
N PHE A 82 4.62 -1.09 -17.42
CA PHE A 82 5.81 -0.67 -16.69
C PHE A 82 6.66 0.32 -17.49
N VAL A 83 6.89 0.05 -18.78
CA VAL A 83 7.67 0.94 -19.66
C VAL A 83 6.95 2.28 -19.86
N ALA A 84 5.65 2.27 -20.17
CA ALA A 84 4.88 3.48 -20.40
C ALA A 84 4.77 4.36 -19.14
N LEU A 85 4.53 3.72 -17.99
CA LEU A 85 4.38 4.39 -16.70
C LEU A 85 5.73 4.89 -16.13
N ASN A 86 6.83 4.24 -16.48
CA ASN A 86 8.18 4.67 -16.15
C ASN A 86 8.84 5.51 -17.28
N TRP A 87 8.07 5.95 -18.28
CA TRP A 87 8.55 6.92 -19.26
C TRP A 87 8.71 8.29 -18.58
N PRO A 88 9.68 9.13 -19.01
CA PRO A 88 9.74 10.53 -18.56
C PRO A 88 8.39 11.24 -18.70
N ALA A 89 7.93 11.89 -17.64
CA ALA A 89 6.64 12.59 -17.63
C ALA A 89 6.71 13.94 -18.36
N ASP A 90 5.61 14.34 -19.00
CA ASP A 90 5.42 15.70 -19.50
C ASP A 90 5.42 16.68 -18.32
N PRO A 91 6.32 17.68 -18.30
CA PRO A 91 6.41 18.62 -17.19
C PRO A 91 5.17 19.51 -17.03
N ASN A 92 4.29 19.57 -18.04
CA ASN A 92 3.08 20.40 -18.03
C ASN A 92 1.79 19.61 -17.85
N HIS A 93 1.81 18.28 -18.04
CA HIS A 93 0.62 17.44 -17.96
C HIS A 93 0.89 16.17 -17.15
N ARG A 94 0.45 16.19 -15.89
CA ARG A 94 0.46 15.04 -15.00
C ARG A 94 -0.16 13.82 -15.66
N GLY A 95 0.47 12.67 -15.48
CA GLY A 95 0.04 11.37 -15.96
C GLY A 95 0.23 11.15 -17.46
N LYS A 96 0.90 12.06 -18.17
CA LYS A 96 1.19 11.92 -19.61
C LYS A 96 2.71 11.85 -19.85
N PRO A 97 3.17 11.06 -20.83
CA PRO A 97 4.59 10.95 -21.15
C PRO A 97 5.09 12.15 -21.96
N ASP A 98 6.34 12.55 -21.73
CA ASP A 98 7.08 13.42 -22.63
C ASP A 98 7.55 12.59 -23.84
N THR A 99 6.79 12.69 -24.94
CA THR A 99 7.07 11.99 -26.20
C THR A 99 8.34 12.46 -26.92
N SER A 100 8.97 13.55 -26.46
CA SER A 100 10.27 14.00 -26.96
C SER A 100 11.45 13.28 -26.31
N LYS A 101 11.20 12.52 -25.25
CA LYS A 101 12.19 11.80 -24.45
C LYS A 101 12.21 10.32 -24.77
N VAL A 102 13.27 9.65 -24.33
CA VAL A 102 13.45 8.20 -24.47
C VAL A 102 13.28 7.51 -23.12
N PHE A 103 12.86 6.25 -23.15
CA PHE A 103 12.77 5.42 -21.95
C PHE A 103 14.13 5.30 -21.24
N GLY A 104 14.15 5.55 -19.92
CA GLY A 104 15.36 5.56 -19.10
C GLY A 104 16.07 6.91 -18.98
N ASP A 105 15.58 7.98 -19.63
CA ASP A 105 16.06 9.34 -19.35
C ASP A 105 15.68 9.73 -17.91
N SER A 106 16.68 10.15 -17.10
CA SER A 106 16.54 10.46 -15.68
C SER A 106 16.39 11.96 -15.37
N SER A 107 16.07 12.79 -16.37
CA SER A 107 15.99 14.26 -16.22
C SER A 107 14.68 14.77 -15.62
N SER A 108 13.66 13.93 -15.52
CA SER A 108 12.36 14.27 -14.93
C SER A 108 11.78 13.10 -14.13
N ASN A 109 10.72 13.39 -13.38
CA ASN A 109 9.83 12.36 -12.85
C ASN A 109 9.31 11.46 -13.98
N VAL A 110 8.96 10.22 -13.65
CA VAL A 110 8.26 9.33 -14.58
C VAL A 110 6.75 9.48 -14.48
N VAL A 111 6.02 9.02 -15.52
CA VAL A 111 4.57 9.22 -15.68
C VAL A 111 3.79 8.90 -14.41
N TRP A 112 3.96 7.71 -13.84
CA TRP A 112 3.17 7.29 -12.68
C TRP A 112 3.46 8.12 -11.43
N GLU A 113 4.66 8.69 -11.28
CA GLU A 113 4.99 9.52 -10.13
C GLU A 113 4.12 10.77 -10.12
N THR A 114 3.73 11.25 -11.29
CA THR A 114 2.86 12.41 -11.43
C THR A 114 1.36 12.10 -11.25
N TYR A 115 0.97 10.85 -11.00
CA TYR A 115 -0.41 10.50 -10.62
C TYR A 115 -0.81 11.08 -9.27
N TRP A 116 -2.11 11.07 -8.95
CA TRP A 116 -2.64 11.69 -7.75
C TRP A 116 -2.47 10.76 -6.55
N HIS A 117 -1.82 11.28 -5.51
CA HIS A 117 -1.56 10.55 -4.28
C HIS A 117 -2.82 10.40 -3.42
N ARG A 118 -2.87 9.37 -2.56
CA ARG A 118 -4.00 9.10 -1.66
C ARG A 118 -4.49 10.34 -0.88
N ALA A 119 -3.56 11.17 -0.41
CA ALA A 119 -3.86 12.39 0.34
C ALA A 119 -4.30 13.59 -0.53
N GLU A 120 -4.07 13.56 -1.85
CA GLU A 120 -4.65 14.54 -2.78
C GLU A 120 -6.11 14.18 -3.11
N MET A 121 -6.39 12.88 -3.23
CA MET A 121 -7.71 12.38 -3.59
C MET A 121 -8.71 12.43 -2.43
N PHE A 122 -8.25 12.12 -1.21
CA PHE A 122 -9.06 12.14 0.00
C PHE A 122 -8.41 13.00 1.10
N PRO A 123 -8.27 14.32 0.87
CA PRO A 123 -7.66 15.23 1.82
C PRO A 123 -8.50 15.41 3.08
N TYR A 124 -7.88 15.90 4.15
CA TYR A 124 -8.57 16.20 5.42
C TYR A 124 -9.76 17.15 5.27
N ASP A 125 -9.63 18.18 4.42
CA ASP A 125 -10.67 19.20 4.22
C ASP A 125 -11.77 18.76 3.24
N GLU A 126 -11.74 17.52 2.75
CA GLU A 126 -12.62 16.98 1.72
C GLU A 126 -12.68 17.87 0.45
N ASN A 127 -11.61 18.63 0.17
CA ASN A 127 -11.55 19.52 -0.97
C ASN A 127 -10.32 19.20 -1.84
N PRO A 128 -10.38 18.16 -2.67
CA PRO A 128 -9.31 17.83 -3.61
C PRO A 128 -9.04 18.99 -4.59
N VAL A 129 -7.79 19.12 -5.04
CA VAL A 129 -7.43 20.08 -6.10
C VAL A 129 -8.04 19.61 -7.41
N LYS A 130 -8.90 20.44 -8.00
CA LYS A 130 -9.68 20.12 -9.20
C LYS A 130 -9.83 21.33 -10.11
N THR A 131 -9.97 21.09 -11.41
CA THR A 131 -10.21 22.11 -12.43
C THR A 131 -11.72 22.27 -12.63
N THR A 132 -12.21 23.51 -12.61
CA THR A 132 -13.61 23.82 -12.93
C THR A 132 -13.80 23.88 -14.45
N LEU A 133 -14.76 23.11 -14.97
CA LEU A 133 -15.19 23.16 -16.36
C LEU A 133 -16.51 23.92 -16.47
N ARG A 134 -16.68 24.71 -17.53
CA ARG A 134 -17.89 25.48 -17.81
C ARG A 134 -18.29 25.26 -19.27
N GLU A 135 -19.34 24.47 -19.49
CA GLU A 135 -19.85 24.17 -20.82
C GLU A 135 -21.37 24.26 -20.85
N GLY A 136 -21.93 24.99 -21.82
CA GLY A 136 -23.38 25.11 -21.97
C GLY A 136 -24.13 25.70 -20.75
N GLY A 137 -23.44 26.40 -19.84
CA GLY A 137 -24.01 26.88 -18.57
C GLY A 137 -23.96 25.88 -17.42
N HIS A 138 -23.49 24.65 -17.64
CA HIS A 138 -23.25 23.65 -16.62
C HIS A 138 -21.82 23.77 -16.06
N VAL A 139 -21.70 23.57 -14.74
CA VAL A 139 -20.40 23.53 -14.04
C VAL A 139 -20.13 22.09 -13.65
N SER A 140 -18.98 21.58 -14.08
CA SER A 140 -18.46 20.27 -13.68
C SER A 140 -17.00 20.41 -13.23
N TYR A 141 -16.44 19.33 -12.69
CA TYR A 141 -15.07 19.31 -12.17
C TYR A 141 -14.32 18.10 -12.71
N LYS A 142 -13.01 18.27 -12.88
CA LYS A 142 -12.08 17.18 -13.21
C LYS A 142 -10.77 17.32 -12.43
N ALA A 143 -9.95 16.29 -12.46
CA ALA A 143 -8.61 16.30 -11.90
C ALA A 143 -7.79 17.48 -12.46
N ASN A 144 -7.01 18.14 -11.59
CA ASN A 144 -6.08 19.16 -12.03
C ASN A 144 -4.80 18.50 -12.55
N THR A 145 -4.51 18.69 -13.83
CA THR A 145 -3.41 18.03 -14.55
C THR A 145 -2.15 18.88 -14.69
N THR A 146 -2.17 20.15 -14.30
CA THR A 146 -1.05 21.08 -14.53
C THR A 146 -0.34 21.48 -13.24
N ASP A 147 -1.05 21.50 -12.12
CA ASP A 147 -0.50 21.96 -10.86
C ASP A 147 0.32 20.87 -10.17
N LYS A 148 1.37 21.28 -9.47
CA LYS A 148 2.10 20.39 -8.56
C LYS A 148 1.18 19.88 -7.43
N PRO A 149 1.51 18.75 -6.78
CA PRO A 149 0.69 18.16 -5.73
C PRO A 149 0.42 19.07 -4.54
N SER A 150 -0.73 18.85 -3.91
CA SER A 150 -1.12 19.51 -2.66
C SER A 150 -1.59 18.49 -1.63
N TYR A 151 -0.76 18.25 -0.61
CA TYR A 151 -1.06 17.32 0.48
C TYR A 151 -1.68 18.06 1.67
N LYS A 152 -2.95 17.76 1.96
CA LYS A 152 -3.73 18.45 3.00
C LYS A 152 -4.06 17.51 4.16
N TYR A 153 -3.27 17.61 5.22
CA TYR A 153 -3.43 16.84 6.45
C TYR A 153 -4.12 17.66 7.55
N ASP A 154 -4.67 16.97 8.55
CA ASP A 154 -5.34 17.56 9.70
C ASP A 154 -4.34 18.37 10.56
N PRO A 155 -4.49 19.70 10.66
CA PRO A 155 -3.57 20.53 11.44
C PRO A 155 -3.65 20.27 12.95
N ALA A 156 -4.75 19.71 13.46
CA ALA A 156 -4.91 19.39 14.88
C ALA A 156 -4.19 18.09 15.26
N SER A 157 -4.26 17.09 14.38
CA SER A 157 -3.52 15.83 14.54
C SER A 157 -2.06 15.95 14.10
N PHE A 158 -1.74 16.92 13.24
CA PHE A 158 -0.44 17.08 12.61
C PHE A 158 -0.07 18.57 12.49
N THR A 159 0.26 19.20 13.61
CA THR A 159 0.76 20.57 13.61
C THR A 159 2.24 20.58 13.27
N PHE A 160 2.58 21.02 12.06
CA PHE A 160 3.95 21.42 11.79
C PHE A 160 4.32 22.57 12.75
N LYS A 161 5.39 22.42 13.54
CA LYS A 161 6.09 23.62 14.01
C LYS A 161 6.92 24.15 12.86
N GLY A 162 6.16 24.90 12.06
CA GLY A 162 6.47 25.53 10.82
C GLY A 162 5.16 25.59 10.07
N SER A 163 4.89 26.61 9.30
CA SER A 163 4.17 26.35 8.07
C SER A 163 4.92 25.24 7.29
N PHE A 164 4.69 25.16 5.99
CA PHE A 164 5.90 25.34 5.19
C PHE A 164 6.64 26.60 5.68
N GLY A 165 7.50 26.50 6.72
CA GLY A 165 8.19 27.59 7.42
C GLY A 165 7.92 27.82 8.92
N GLY A 166 8.88 27.44 9.80
CA GLY A 166 9.20 28.12 11.09
C GLY A 166 9.12 27.29 12.40
N THR A 167 10.12 27.10 13.26
CA THR A 167 11.43 27.71 13.47
C THR A 167 12.43 26.68 14.03
N GLY A 168 12.26 25.40 13.65
CA GLY A 168 13.37 24.45 13.57
C GLY A 168 13.37 23.94 12.14
N THR A 169 14.41 24.23 11.36
CA THR A 169 14.42 24.12 9.89
C THR A 169 13.93 22.77 9.37
N ALA A 170 12.62 22.67 9.09
CA ALA A 170 12.08 21.86 8.02
C ALA A 170 12.49 22.56 6.72
N THR A 171 13.53 22.04 6.07
CA THR A 171 14.01 22.48 4.76
C THR A 171 13.42 21.55 3.72
N GLY A 172 12.56 22.06 2.83
CA GLY A 172 12.07 21.23 1.76
C GLY A 172 10.95 21.81 0.90
N ASP A 173 10.64 21.10 -0.18
CA ASP A 173 9.55 21.30 -1.13
C ASP A 173 8.39 20.32 -0.80
N SER A 174 7.19 20.84 -0.49
CA SER A 174 5.95 20.05 -0.27
C SER A 174 5.39 19.49 -1.55
N THR A 175 5.79 20.09 -2.64
CA THR A 175 5.16 19.94 -3.94
C THR A 175 5.91 18.91 -4.79
N LEU A 176 6.78 18.12 -4.16
CA LEU A 176 7.35 16.94 -4.81
C LEU A 176 6.27 15.90 -5.05
N PHE A 177 6.40 15.18 -6.16
CA PHE A 177 5.44 14.17 -6.59
C PHE A 177 5.45 12.91 -5.71
N ASN A 178 6.60 12.53 -5.16
CA ASN A 178 6.75 11.32 -4.35
C ASN A 178 6.52 11.64 -2.87
N ASN A 179 5.43 11.15 -2.31
CA ASN A 179 5.03 11.42 -0.94
C ASN A 179 4.89 10.11 -0.15
N LEU A 180 5.95 9.73 0.56
CA LEU A 180 6.03 8.46 1.27
C LEU A 180 5.32 8.57 2.62
N SER A 181 3.99 8.49 2.56
CA SER A 181 3.09 8.72 3.69
C SER A 181 2.68 7.45 4.44
N GLU A 182 3.31 6.32 4.13
CA GLU A 182 3.08 4.99 4.72
C GLU A 182 4.41 4.40 5.22
N ASN A 183 4.42 3.89 6.45
CA ASN A 183 5.65 3.44 7.15
C ASN A 183 5.67 1.94 7.50
N ASN A 184 4.67 1.21 7.04
CA ASN A 184 4.52 -0.21 7.24
C ASN A 184 3.98 -0.87 5.96
N GLU A 185 4.14 -2.18 5.91
CA GLU A 185 3.60 -3.05 4.89
C GLU A 185 2.14 -3.39 5.21
N LEU A 186 1.23 -2.80 4.46
CA LEU A 186 -0.21 -3.14 4.49
C LEU A 186 -0.86 -3.07 5.87
N ASP A 187 -0.37 -2.28 6.82
CA ASP A 187 -0.73 -2.27 8.26
C ASP A 187 -0.45 -3.61 8.96
N ILE A 188 0.70 -4.25 8.67
CA ILE A 188 1.10 -5.55 9.24
C ILE A 188 2.52 -5.49 9.79
N ASP A 189 3.49 -5.19 8.93
CA ASP A 189 4.91 -5.35 9.27
C ASP A 189 5.69 -4.07 9.02
N GLN A 190 6.69 -3.81 9.85
CA GLN A 190 7.69 -2.79 9.53
C GLN A 190 8.82 -3.41 8.74
N MET A 191 9.11 -2.84 7.58
CA MET A 191 10.10 -3.37 6.66
C MET A 191 11.40 -2.56 6.67
N PHE A 192 12.53 -3.24 6.55
CA PHE A 192 13.86 -2.62 6.62
C PHE A 192 14.86 -3.30 5.68
N VAL A 193 15.94 -2.58 5.38
CA VAL A 193 17.11 -3.11 4.65
C VAL A 193 18.35 -3.09 5.54
N GLY A 194 19.06 -4.23 5.63
CA GLY A 194 20.31 -4.34 6.37
C GLY A 194 20.14 -4.43 7.88
N THR A 195 19.71 -3.35 8.54
CA THR A 195 19.42 -3.33 9.99
C THR A 195 18.08 -2.68 10.28
N ALA A 196 17.34 -3.22 11.25
CA ALA A 196 16.02 -2.73 11.65
C ALA A 196 16.10 -1.42 12.44
N THR A 197 16.39 -0.33 11.71
CA THR A 197 16.46 1.03 12.22
C THR A 197 15.57 1.93 11.38
N ASP A 198 15.05 2.99 11.99
CA ASP A 198 14.20 3.97 11.32
C ASP A 198 14.83 4.61 10.07
N GLU A 199 16.15 4.72 10.03
CA GLU A 199 16.90 5.24 8.87
C GLU A 199 16.88 4.27 7.67
N ASN A 200 16.76 2.96 7.95
CA ASN A 200 16.76 1.88 6.96
C ASN A 200 15.35 1.37 6.65
N ARG A 201 14.32 2.05 7.14
CA ARG A 201 12.92 1.65 6.98
C ARG A 201 12.50 1.80 5.51
N ILE A 202 11.78 0.80 5.00
CA ILE A 202 11.09 0.87 3.72
C ILE A 202 9.79 1.65 3.93
N LEU A 203 9.56 2.63 3.07
CA LEU A 203 8.40 3.50 3.09
C LEU A 203 7.61 3.35 1.79
N TYR A 204 6.33 3.69 1.85
CA TYR A 204 5.41 3.42 0.75
C TYR A 204 4.62 4.65 0.34
N GLU A 205 4.16 4.62 -0.90
CA GLU A 205 3.15 5.54 -1.40
C GLU A 205 2.12 4.81 -2.26
N ALA A 206 0.91 5.36 -2.30
CA ALA A 206 -0.16 4.87 -3.15
C ALA A 206 -0.78 6.00 -3.97
N LYS A 207 -0.97 5.75 -5.26
CA LYS A 207 -1.43 6.72 -6.26
C LYS A 207 -2.47 6.12 -7.20
N MET A 208 -3.22 6.97 -7.87
CA MET A 208 -4.19 6.57 -8.90
C MET A 208 -4.15 7.53 -10.07
N ASN A 209 -4.36 7.01 -11.29
CA ASN A 209 -4.31 7.79 -12.52
C ASN A 209 -5.49 8.76 -12.69
N GLU A 210 -5.48 9.49 -13.80
CA GLU A 210 -6.47 10.55 -14.09
C GLU A 210 -7.89 10.00 -14.16
N SER A 211 -8.06 8.83 -14.79
CA SER A 211 -9.34 8.13 -14.93
C SER A 211 -9.99 7.85 -13.58
N GLY A 212 -9.25 7.21 -12.66
CA GLY A 212 -9.72 6.91 -11.32
C GLY A 212 -10.02 8.17 -10.49
N PHE A 213 -9.17 9.20 -10.58
CA PHE A 213 -9.40 10.41 -9.81
C PHE A 213 -10.57 11.25 -10.35
N ASN A 214 -10.75 11.31 -11.68
CA ASN A 214 -11.93 11.89 -12.29
C ASN A 214 -13.21 11.21 -11.80
N TYR A 215 -13.21 9.88 -11.67
CA TYR A 215 -14.33 9.15 -11.07
C TYR A 215 -14.62 9.57 -9.62
N ILE A 216 -13.58 9.70 -8.78
CA ILE A 216 -13.74 10.20 -7.40
C ILE A 216 -14.35 11.60 -7.38
N ILE A 217 -13.93 12.49 -8.29
CA ILE A 217 -14.44 13.85 -8.38
C ILE A 217 -15.90 13.86 -8.85
N GLU A 218 -16.20 13.13 -9.92
CA GLU A 218 -17.53 13.05 -10.52
C GLU A 218 -18.58 12.47 -9.55
N LYS A 219 -18.20 11.44 -8.80
CA LYS A 219 -19.08 10.80 -7.81
C LYS A 219 -18.97 11.42 -6.41
N GLU A 220 -18.17 12.46 -6.25
CA GLU A 220 -17.92 13.17 -4.99
C GLU A 220 -17.46 12.24 -3.84
N LEU A 221 -16.70 11.18 -4.15
CA LEU A 221 -16.25 10.19 -3.15
C LEU A 221 -15.20 10.74 -2.17
N TYR A 222 -14.64 11.91 -2.45
CA TYR A 222 -13.81 12.64 -1.48
C TYR A 222 -14.62 13.03 -0.23
N ASN A 223 -15.93 13.26 -0.35
CA ASN A 223 -16.82 13.52 0.77
C ASN A 223 -17.17 12.22 1.51
N SER A 224 -16.95 12.20 2.82
CA SER A 224 -17.17 10.99 3.65
C SER A 224 -18.62 10.50 3.64
N THR A 225 -19.62 11.40 3.62
CA THR A 225 -21.03 11.02 3.61
C THR A 225 -21.43 10.36 2.30
N THR A 226 -21.04 10.97 1.17
CA THR A 226 -21.27 10.40 -0.16
C THR A 226 -20.55 9.06 -0.30
N ARG A 227 -19.26 8.99 0.06
CA ARG A 227 -18.48 7.76 0.00
C ARG A 227 -19.11 6.61 0.78
N ASN A 228 -19.52 6.83 2.03
CA ASN A 228 -20.19 5.81 2.85
C ASN A 228 -21.45 5.25 2.18
N THR A 229 -22.15 6.06 1.38
CA THR A 229 -23.33 5.64 0.63
C THR A 229 -22.99 4.71 -0.54
N TYR A 230 -21.84 4.93 -1.18
CA TYR A 230 -21.29 4.13 -2.29
C TYR A 230 -20.58 2.86 -1.81
N THR A 231 -19.98 2.87 -0.61
CA THR A 231 -19.22 1.74 -0.04
C THR A 231 -20.04 0.83 0.87
N THR A 232 -21.37 0.98 0.88
CA THR A 232 -22.26 0.14 1.70
C THR A 232 -22.26 -1.32 1.19
N THR A 233 -21.64 -2.23 1.96
CA THR A 233 -21.40 -3.64 1.60
C THR A 233 -22.68 -4.43 1.25
N SER A 234 -23.81 -4.14 1.91
CA SER A 234 -25.08 -4.84 1.66
C SER A 234 -25.64 -4.58 0.26
N LYS A 235 -25.38 -3.40 -0.33
CA LYS A 235 -25.75 -3.10 -1.71
C LYS A 235 -24.89 -3.89 -2.69
N ILE A 236 -23.62 -4.06 -2.37
CA ILE A 236 -22.66 -4.65 -3.31
C ILE A 236 -22.86 -6.14 -3.49
N THR A 237 -23.27 -6.88 -2.45
CA THR A 237 -23.66 -8.29 -2.64
C THR A 237 -24.88 -8.42 -3.57
N ALA A 238 -25.91 -7.60 -3.38
CA ALA A 238 -27.11 -7.61 -4.24
C ALA A 238 -26.79 -7.24 -5.68
N ASN A 239 -25.89 -6.28 -5.88
CA ASN A 239 -25.55 -5.76 -7.21
C ASN A 239 -24.54 -6.63 -7.95
N LEU A 240 -23.55 -7.20 -7.26
CA LEU A 240 -22.65 -8.21 -7.82
C LEU A 240 -23.44 -9.46 -8.29
N LEU A 241 -24.49 -9.85 -7.56
CA LEU A 241 -25.46 -10.89 -7.96
C LEU A 241 -26.26 -10.53 -9.21
N GLN A 242 -26.58 -9.25 -9.41
CA GLN A 242 -27.36 -8.78 -10.55
C GLN A 242 -26.51 -8.63 -11.83
N TYR A 243 -25.31 -8.05 -11.72
CA TYR A 243 -24.51 -7.61 -12.88
C TYR A 243 -23.37 -8.55 -13.26
N GLY A 244 -22.87 -9.39 -12.34
CA GLY A 244 -21.84 -10.40 -12.63
C GLY A 244 -20.45 -9.87 -13.03
N SER A 245 -20.29 -8.54 -13.14
CA SER A 245 -19.06 -7.79 -13.44
C SER A 245 -19.15 -6.40 -12.81
N SER A 246 -18.01 -5.73 -12.60
CA SER A 246 -17.94 -4.32 -12.14
C SER A 246 -17.59 -3.32 -13.26
N CYS A 247 -17.61 -3.73 -14.54
CA CYS A 247 -17.58 -2.80 -15.68
C CYS A 247 -19.01 -2.49 -16.16
N ASN A 248 -19.23 -1.26 -16.66
CA ASN A 248 -20.47 -0.82 -17.30
C ASN A 248 -21.74 -0.97 -16.44
N VAL A 249 -21.61 -0.80 -15.11
CA VAL A 249 -22.74 -0.84 -14.16
C VAL A 249 -23.37 0.55 -14.04
N THR A 250 -24.66 0.67 -14.33
CA THR A 250 -25.41 1.94 -14.31
C THR A 250 -26.21 2.20 -13.02
N GLU A 251 -26.10 1.32 -12.02
CA GLU A 251 -26.84 1.44 -10.77
C GLU A 251 -26.35 2.63 -9.92
N PRO A 252 -27.27 3.41 -9.31
CA PRO A 252 -26.89 4.52 -8.46
C PRO A 252 -26.26 4.05 -7.15
N ASN A 253 -25.24 4.78 -6.68
CA ASN A 253 -24.59 4.58 -5.38
C ASN A 253 -23.85 3.24 -5.21
N ILE A 254 -23.14 2.81 -6.24
CA ILE A 254 -22.18 1.71 -6.17
C ILE A 254 -20.82 2.22 -6.66
N THR A 255 -19.77 1.87 -5.93
CA THR A 255 -18.40 2.04 -6.43
C THR A 255 -18.16 1.08 -7.59
N CYS A 256 -17.92 1.63 -8.77
CA CYS A 256 -17.56 0.92 -10.00
C CYS A 256 -16.54 1.79 -10.74
N LEU A 257 -15.25 1.52 -10.54
CA LEU A 257 -14.17 2.29 -11.14
C LEU A 257 -14.15 2.13 -12.67
N PRO A 258 -13.65 3.13 -13.42
CA PRO A 258 -13.55 3.06 -14.87
C PRO A 258 -12.76 1.84 -15.34
N CYS A 259 -13.25 1.19 -16.39
CA CYS A 259 -12.56 0.09 -17.06
C CYS A 259 -11.93 0.61 -18.35
N GLY A 260 -10.69 0.18 -18.61
CA GLY A 260 -9.99 0.47 -19.86
C GLY A 260 -10.67 -0.15 -21.06
N ASP A 261 -10.90 0.67 -22.08
CA ASP A 261 -11.43 0.29 -23.40
C ASP A 261 -10.44 0.80 -24.46
N ASN A 262 -10.10 -0.03 -25.45
CA ASN A 262 -9.20 0.35 -26.54
C ASN A 262 -9.77 1.48 -27.41
N ALA A 263 -11.10 1.67 -27.43
CA ALA A 263 -11.73 2.82 -28.07
C ALA A 263 -11.84 4.06 -27.15
N GLY A 264 -11.47 3.93 -25.88
CA GLY A 264 -11.71 4.91 -24.82
C GLY A 264 -10.46 5.30 -24.03
N ASP A 265 -10.65 5.55 -22.73
CA ASP A 265 -9.60 5.87 -21.75
C ASP A 265 -8.89 4.58 -21.29
N GLU A 266 -7.65 4.69 -20.82
CA GLU A 266 -6.92 3.56 -20.25
C GLU A 266 -7.66 2.87 -19.09
N GLY A 267 -8.56 3.55 -18.38
CA GLY A 267 -9.27 3.00 -17.23
C GLY A 267 -8.53 3.23 -15.92
N ASN A 268 -9.01 2.63 -14.83
CA ASN A 268 -8.42 2.87 -13.52
C ASN A 268 -7.10 2.12 -13.34
N ILE A 269 -6.01 2.88 -13.11
CA ILE A 269 -4.70 2.35 -12.73
C ILE A 269 -4.35 2.84 -11.32
N GLU A 270 -4.12 1.90 -10.41
CA GLU A 270 -3.60 2.12 -9.07
C GLU A 270 -2.13 1.71 -9.00
N ILE A 271 -1.34 2.51 -8.28
CA ILE A 271 0.07 2.26 -8.03
C ILE A 271 0.31 2.14 -6.53
N LYS A 272 1.04 1.11 -6.13
CA LYS A 272 1.68 1.01 -4.81
C LYS A 272 3.18 0.89 -5.04
N ALA A 273 3.95 1.79 -4.46
CA ALA A 273 5.40 1.79 -4.62
C ALA A 273 6.08 1.67 -3.25
N SER A 274 7.14 0.86 -3.19
CA SER A 274 8.01 0.74 -2.02
C SER A 274 9.37 1.36 -2.31
N TRP A 275 9.84 2.12 -1.35
CA TRP A 275 11.04 2.94 -1.46
C TRP A 275 11.92 2.75 -0.24
N ARG A 276 13.24 2.81 -0.43
CA ARG A 276 14.19 2.83 0.69
C ARG A 276 15.21 3.94 0.54
N LYS A 277 15.75 4.38 1.67
CA LYS A 277 16.90 5.26 1.66
C LYS A 277 18.11 4.51 1.10
N LEU A 278 18.85 5.16 0.21
CA LEU A 278 20.08 4.62 -0.36
C LEU A 278 21.30 5.23 0.34
N THR A 279 22.36 4.44 0.46
CA THR A 279 23.69 4.95 0.81
C THR A 279 24.27 5.75 -0.35
N THR A 280 25.28 6.59 -0.09
CA THR A 280 25.98 7.34 -1.15
C THR A 280 26.53 6.41 -2.23
N ALA A 281 27.13 5.27 -1.84
CA ALA A 281 27.67 4.31 -2.80
C ALA A 281 26.58 3.67 -3.69
N GLU A 282 25.37 3.44 -3.17
CA GLU A 282 24.26 2.91 -3.95
C GLU A 282 23.69 3.94 -4.91
N ILE A 283 23.62 5.23 -4.51
CA ILE A 283 23.25 6.33 -5.40
C ILE A 283 24.28 6.44 -6.54
N ASP A 284 25.57 6.44 -6.20
CA ASP A 284 26.67 6.55 -7.16
C ASP A 284 26.74 5.36 -8.13
N SER A 285 26.16 4.20 -7.75
CA SER A 285 26.10 3.02 -8.62
C SER A 285 25.13 3.18 -9.78
N ALA A 286 24.17 4.11 -9.70
CA ALA A 286 23.07 4.29 -10.65
C ALA A 286 22.23 3.02 -10.93
N ASN A 287 22.29 2.01 -10.06
CA ASN A 287 21.53 0.77 -10.24
C ASN A 287 20.04 0.92 -9.87
N TYR A 288 19.72 1.85 -8.97
CA TYR A 288 18.37 2.11 -8.51
C TYR A 288 17.77 3.30 -9.24
N TYR A 289 16.50 3.21 -9.63
CA TYR A 289 15.75 4.40 -9.98
C TYR A 289 15.57 5.24 -8.71
N THR A 290 16.10 6.46 -8.71
CA THR A 290 16.09 7.33 -7.54
C THR A 290 15.24 8.56 -7.76
N ASN A 291 14.57 9.01 -6.70
CA ASN A 291 13.95 10.32 -6.69
C ASN A 291 14.14 11.03 -5.36
N THR A 292 13.97 12.36 -5.37
CA THR A 292 13.80 13.12 -4.13
C THR A 292 12.36 12.98 -3.67
N VAL A 293 12.16 12.49 -2.45
CA VAL A 293 10.85 12.14 -1.92
C VAL A 293 10.53 12.96 -0.67
N ILE A 294 9.26 13.03 -0.28
CA ILE A 294 8.83 13.53 1.03
C ILE A 294 8.73 12.34 1.99
N THR A 295 9.41 12.42 3.13
CA THR A 295 9.30 11.45 4.24
C THR A 295 8.82 12.14 5.51
N TYR A 296 8.21 11.40 6.43
CA TYR A 296 7.72 11.95 7.71
C TYR A 296 8.40 11.27 8.90
N ARG A 297 8.91 12.09 9.82
CA ARG A 297 9.53 11.59 11.05
C ARG A 297 9.14 12.43 12.25
N SER A 298 9.17 11.84 13.43
CA SER A 298 9.18 12.61 14.66
C SER A 298 10.60 12.87 15.12
N VAL A 299 10.89 14.13 15.40
CA VAL A 299 12.17 14.59 15.93
C VAL A 299 11.89 15.40 17.18
N HIS A 300 12.39 14.95 18.32
CA HIS A 300 12.14 15.58 19.63
C HIS A 300 10.63 15.76 19.96
N ASN A 301 9.81 14.72 19.70
CA ASN A 301 8.34 14.74 19.83
C ASN A 301 7.62 15.73 18.91
N GLU A 302 8.31 16.32 17.93
CA GLU A 302 7.70 17.16 16.90
C GLU A 302 7.62 16.39 15.60
N ARG A 303 6.48 16.41 14.93
CA ARG A 303 6.32 15.76 13.62
C ARG A 303 6.83 16.69 12.52
N LYS A 304 7.67 16.16 11.64
CA LYS A 304 8.34 16.90 10.56
C LYS A 304 8.32 16.10 9.27
N TYR A 305 8.42 16.79 8.14
CA TYR A 305 8.77 16.15 6.87
C TYR A 305 10.21 16.48 6.47
N PHE A 306 10.77 15.65 5.61
CA PHE A 306 12.11 15.81 5.03
C PHE A 306 12.06 15.56 3.52
N ASN A 307 12.96 16.19 2.77
CA ASN A 307 13.25 15.79 1.40
C ASN A 307 14.57 15.04 1.32
N GLU A 308 14.52 13.82 0.82
CA GLU A 308 15.66 12.90 0.79
C GLU A 308 15.65 12.07 -0.48
N THR A 309 16.80 11.54 -0.88
CA THR A 309 16.90 10.65 -2.03
C THR A 309 16.61 9.21 -1.61
N TYR A 310 15.60 8.61 -2.24
CA TYR A 310 15.22 7.22 -2.05
C TYR A 310 15.31 6.47 -3.38
N GLY A 311 15.57 5.17 -3.30
CA GLY A 311 15.53 4.25 -4.43
C GLY A 311 14.23 3.44 -4.45
N LEU A 312 13.63 3.31 -5.63
CA LEU A 312 12.47 2.45 -5.85
C LEU A 312 12.92 0.99 -5.75
N ILE A 313 12.25 0.18 -4.94
CA ILE A 313 12.60 -1.23 -4.76
C ILE A 313 11.48 -2.19 -5.17
N ALA A 314 10.23 -1.73 -5.19
CA ALA A 314 9.08 -2.50 -5.66
C ALA A 314 7.98 -1.59 -6.19
N LEU A 315 7.20 -2.11 -7.14
CA LEU A 315 6.09 -1.40 -7.79
C LEU A 315 4.95 -2.37 -8.11
N HIS A 316 3.76 -2.09 -7.59
CA HIS A 316 2.51 -2.70 -8.07
C HIS A 316 1.86 -1.79 -9.09
N ILE A 317 1.42 -2.38 -10.19
CA ILE A 317 0.55 -1.77 -11.19
C ILE A 317 -0.74 -2.58 -11.17
N ILE A 318 -1.84 -1.91 -10.80
CA ILE A 318 -3.15 -2.55 -10.57
C ILE A 318 -4.14 -1.89 -11.51
N HIS A 319 -4.49 -2.59 -12.58
CA HIS A 319 -5.17 -1.99 -13.72
C HIS A 319 -6.50 -2.67 -14.01
N LYS A 320 -7.57 -1.88 -14.07
CA LYS A 320 -8.91 -2.35 -14.43
C LYS A 320 -9.20 -2.15 -15.91
N THR A 321 -9.44 -3.25 -16.62
CA THR A 321 -9.80 -3.24 -18.05
C THR A 321 -11.16 -3.89 -18.29
N GLU A 322 -11.78 -3.67 -19.45
CA GLU A 322 -13.06 -4.29 -19.78
C GLU A 322 -12.99 -5.83 -19.83
N ASN A 323 -11.89 -6.39 -20.29
CA ASN A 323 -11.67 -7.84 -20.32
C ASN A 323 -11.31 -8.42 -18.96
N PHE A 324 -10.77 -7.60 -18.05
CA PHE A 324 -10.34 -8.03 -16.72
C PHE A 324 -10.98 -7.15 -15.63
N PRO A 325 -12.30 -7.29 -15.40
CA PRO A 325 -13.06 -6.42 -14.49
C PRO A 325 -12.70 -6.61 -13.01
N SER A 326 -12.09 -7.74 -12.63
CA SER A 326 -11.50 -7.94 -11.31
C SER A 326 -10.04 -7.46 -11.21
N PHE A 327 -9.64 -6.58 -12.13
CA PHE A 327 -8.31 -5.99 -12.26
C PHE A 327 -7.21 -7.00 -12.65
N ILE A 328 -6.20 -6.47 -13.31
CA ILE A 328 -4.91 -7.09 -13.55
C ILE A 328 -3.96 -6.55 -12.48
N TYR A 329 -3.34 -7.43 -11.71
CA TYR A 329 -2.34 -7.10 -10.70
C TYR A 329 -0.98 -7.53 -11.21
N ALA A 330 -0.09 -6.59 -11.48
CA ALA A 330 1.30 -6.84 -11.84
C ALA A 330 2.22 -6.30 -10.74
N THR A 331 3.28 -7.05 -10.42
CA THR A 331 4.22 -6.65 -9.37
C THR A 331 5.67 -6.79 -9.83
N PHE A 332 6.45 -5.73 -9.61
CA PHE A 332 7.83 -5.59 -10.02
C PHE A 332 8.74 -5.39 -8.82
N GLU A 333 9.96 -5.88 -8.91
CA GLU A 333 10.98 -5.74 -7.88
C GLU A 333 12.32 -5.35 -8.49
N HIS A 334 13.12 -4.62 -7.73
CA HIS A 334 14.54 -4.46 -8.02
C HIS A 334 15.26 -5.81 -7.87
N LYS A 335 16.21 -6.11 -8.76
CA LYS A 335 16.91 -7.41 -8.82
C LYS A 335 17.65 -7.76 -7.54
N ASP A 336 18.19 -6.75 -6.86
CA ASP A 336 18.97 -6.89 -5.61
C ASP A 336 18.08 -6.97 -4.36
N LEU A 337 16.74 -7.05 -4.50
CA LEU A 337 15.84 -6.95 -3.35
C LEU A 337 16.12 -8.02 -2.29
N ILE A 338 16.26 -9.30 -2.68
CA ILE A 338 16.60 -10.40 -1.76
C ILE A 338 18.02 -10.19 -1.17
N ASP A 339 18.98 -9.86 -2.01
CA ASP A 339 20.39 -9.70 -1.62
C ASP A 339 20.64 -8.47 -0.74
N SER A 340 19.66 -7.56 -0.66
CA SER A 340 19.72 -6.35 0.16
C SER A 340 19.61 -6.62 1.67
N LYS A 341 19.40 -7.88 2.09
CA LYS A 341 19.18 -8.27 3.50
C LYS A 341 17.92 -7.60 4.06
N LEU A 342 16.80 -7.86 3.40
CA LEU A 342 15.49 -7.46 3.88
C LEU A 342 15.22 -8.03 5.27
N LEU A 343 14.59 -7.21 6.11
CA LEU A 343 14.15 -7.57 7.45
C LEU A 343 12.72 -7.08 7.64
N TYR A 344 11.91 -7.84 8.37
CA TYR A 344 10.63 -7.35 8.89
C TYR A 344 10.60 -7.40 10.42
N ILE A 345 9.82 -6.49 11.02
CA ILE A 345 9.34 -6.63 12.40
C ILE A 345 7.86 -6.95 12.34
N ASP A 346 7.50 -8.10 12.88
CA ASP A 346 6.11 -8.53 12.99
C ASP A 346 5.35 -7.65 13.99
N GLU A 347 4.40 -6.83 13.51
CA GLU A 347 3.54 -6.02 14.38
C GLU A 347 2.24 -6.73 14.79
N ILE A 348 1.96 -7.94 14.28
CA ILE A 348 0.75 -8.70 14.59
C ILE A 348 1.14 -10.18 14.72
N THR A 349 1.22 -10.76 15.93
CA THR A 349 1.42 -12.22 16.07
C THR A 349 0.39 -13.00 15.25
N GLN A 350 0.82 -13.59 14.13
CA GLN A 350 -0.03 -14.33 13.20
C GLN A 350 -0.07 -15.82 13.60
N ASP A 351 -0.86 -16.14 14.63
CA ASP A 351 -1.44 -17.46 14.94
C ASP A 351 -0.57 -18.73 14.74
N ASN A 352 0.73 -18.69 15.05
CA ASN A 352 1.67 -19.82 14.95
C ASN A 352 1.74 -20.47 13.56
N ARG A 353 1.44 -19.74 12.48
CA ARG A 353 1.57 -20.26 11.10
C ARG A 353 2.93 -19.95 10.48
N GLY A 354 3.57 -18.86 10.90
CA GLY A 354 4.99 -18.64 10.80
C GLY A 354 5.69 -19.52 11.82
N GLY A 355 6.73 -20.23 11.40
CA GLY A 355 7.45 -21.16 12.26
C GLY A 355 8.17 -20.46 13.42
N GLY A 356 7.46 -20.16 14.51
CA GLY A 356 8.05 -19.64 15.75
C GLY A 356 8.18 -18.12 15.86
N ASP A 357 7.53 -17.35 14.99
CA ASP A 357 7.62 -15.88 14.97
C ASP A 357 6.95 -15.27 16.20
N THR A 358 7.70 -14.46 16.97
CA THR A 358 7.18 -13.74 18.13
C THR A 358 7.06 -12.24 17.81
N TYR A 359 5.94 -11.63 18.17
CA TYR A 359 5.71 -10.19 18.02
C TYR A 359 6.92 -9.36 18.50
N GLY A 360 7.40 -8.47 17.62
CA GLY A 360 8.54 -7.60 17.87
C GLY A 360 9.92 -8.19 17.51
N ASP A 361 9.97 -9.44 17.04
CA ASP A 361 11.18 -10.04 16.47
C ASP A 361 11.56 -9.39 15.15
N THR A 362 12.86 -9.34 14.88
CA THR A 362 13.39 -8.89 13.60
C THR A 362 13.76 -10.12 12.78
N ILE A 363 13.03 -10.38 11.71
CA ILE A 363 13.12 -11.61 10.94
C ILE A 363 13.71 -11.30 9.56
N PRO A 364 14.78 -12.00 9.13
CA PRO A 364 15.33 -11.82 7.80
C PRO A 364 14.47 -12.49 6.74
N VAL A 365 14.21 -11.76 5.65
CA VAL A 365 13.59 -12.31 4.44
C VAL A 365 14.72 -12.89 3.60
N THR A 366 14.83 -14.21 3.61
CA THR A 366 15.94 -14.93 2.97
C THR A 366 15.55 -15.50 1.61
N ASP A 367 14.29 -15.89 1.46
CA ASP A 367 13.79 -16.56 0.26
C ASP A 367 12.34 -16.16 -0.04
N ARG A 368 11.96 -16.35 -1.30
CA ARG A 368 10.57 -16.29 -1.76
C ARG A 368 9.92 -17.66 -1.61
N VAL A 369 8.69 -17.70 -1.09
CA VAL A 369 7.93 -18.95 -0.87
C VAL A 369 7.53 -19.61 -2.20
N HIS A 370 7.07 -18.82 -3.18
CA HIS A 370 6.66 -19.31 -4.50
C HIS A 370 7.53 -18.69 -5.59
N PRO A 371 8.20 -19.45 -6.48
CA PRO A 371 9.12 -18.89 -7.47
C PRO A 371 8.43 -17.99 -8.50
N ILE A 372 9.21 -17.22 -9.27
CA ILE A 372 8.67 -16.48 -10.42
C ILE A 372 8.17 -17.49 -11.46
N PRO A 373 6.93 -17.38 -11.98
CA PRO A 373 6.40 -18.29 -12.99
C PRO A 373 7.28 -18.35 -14.24
N SER A 374 7.45 -19.53 -14.83
CA SER A 374 8.36 -19.73 -15.98
C SER A 374 8.04 -18.84 -17.19
N ALA A 375 6.75 -18.61 -17.46
CA ALA A 375 6.30 -17.70 -18.51
C ALA A 375 6.63 -16.23 -18.22
N VAL A 376 6.62 -15.82 -16.95
CA VAL A 376 7.00 -14.48 -16.51
C VAL A 376 8.51 -14.29 -16.69
N ASP A 377 9.30 -15.27 -16.24
CA ASP A 377 10.76 -15.24 -16.38
C ASP A 377 11.20 -15.20 -17.85
N SER A 378 10.53 -15.97 -18.72
CA SER A 378 10.77 -15.90 -20.17
C SER A 378 10.51 -14.50 -20.74
N VAL A 379 9.50 -13.77 -20.25
CA VAL A 379 9.21 -12.41 -20.73
C VAL A 379 10.16 -11.38 -20.13
N ASN A 380 10.60 -11.56 -18.88
CA ASN A 380 11.69 -10.74 -18.31
C ASN A 380 12.93 -10.77 -19.21
N ASN A 381 13.36 -11.97 -19.60
CA ASN A 381 14.51 -12.14 -20.50
C ASN A 381 14.29 -11.49 -21.87
N GLU A 382 13.08 -11.57 -22.43
CA GLU A 382 12.71 -10.92 -23.68
C GLU A 382 12.81 -9.38 -23.60
N VAL A 383 12.31 -8.80 -22.51
CA VAL A 383 12.29 -7.34 -22.29
C VAL A 383 13.67 -6.80 -21.97
N HIS A 384 14.43 -7.48 -21.11
CA HIS A 384 15.80 -7.08 -20.79
C HIS A 384 16.73 -7.14 -22.00
N ALA A 385 16.45 -7.99 -22.99
CA ALA A 385 17.22 -8.04 -24.23
C ALA A 385 17.07 -6.78 -25.10
N VAL A 386 16.02 -5.96 -24.88
CA VAL A 386 15.80 -4.71 -25.62
C VAL A 386 16.12 -3.45 -24.81
N PHE A 387 16.36 -3.58 -23.51
CA PHE A 387 16.82 -2.46 -22.69
C PHE A 387 18.30 -2.17 -22.94
N GLY A 388 18.65 -0.88 -22.99
CA GLY A 388 20.06 -0.46 -23.02
C GLY A 388 20.75 -0.76 -21.69
N ALA A 389 22.04 -1.12 -21.74
CA ALA A 389 22.83 -1.45 -20.54
C ALA A 389 22.85 -0.32 -19.49
N ASP A 390 22.72 0.93 -19.93
CA ASP A 390 22.71 2.12 -19.06
C ASP A 390 21.30 2.50 -18.57
N ASN A 391 20.26 1.77 -19.00
CA ASN A 391 18.90 2.03 -18.54
C ASN A 391 18.71 1.42 -17.14
N VAL A 392 18.46 2.29 -16.15
CA VAL A 392 18.26 1.91 -14.74
C VAL A 392 17.16 0.86 -14.56
N PHE A 393 16.14 0.86 -15.42
CA PHE A 393 15.04 -0.09 -15.37
C PHE A 393 15.44 -1.52 -15.77
N SER A 394 16.64 -1.73 -16.33
CA SER A 394 17.26 -3.06 -16.51
C SER A 394 17.54 -3.77 -15.19
N ASN A 395 17.51 -3.04 -14.07
CA ASN A 395 17.67 -3.61 -12.73
C ASN A 395 16.36 -4.02 -12.07
N TYR A 396 15.23 -3.98 -12.79
CA TYR A 396 13.92 -4.39 -12.28
C TYR A 396 13.38 -5.58 -13.05
N LYS A 397 12.57 -6.41 -12.42
CA LYS A 397 11.95 -7.58 -13.03
C LYS A 397 10.49 -7.73 -12.61
N LEU A 398 9.67 -8.25 -13.52
CA LEU A 398 8.31 -8.68 -13.19
C LEU A 398 8.39 -9.97 -12.36
N VAL A 399 7.67 -9.99 -11.25
CA VAL A 399 7.58 -11.15 -10.35
C VAL A 399 6.40 -12.04 -10.75
N GLY A 400 5.30 -11.43 -11.20
CA GLY A 400 4.15 -12.14 -11.73
C GLY A 400 2.95 -11.24 -12.00
N VAL A 401 1.90 -11.84 -12.57
CA VAL A 401 0.65 -11.16 -12.93
C VAL A 401 -0.56 -12.01 -12.53
N GLN A 402 -1.55 -11.41 -11.88
CA GLN A 402 -2.86 -12.00 -11.60
C GLN A 402 -3.96 -11.26 -12.34
N ALA A 403 -4.73 -11.96 -13.18
CA ALA A 403 -5.85 -11.35 -13.92
C ALA A 403 -7.13 -12.20 -13.90
N TYR A 404 -7.00 -13.50 -13.59
CA TYR A 404 -8.13 -14.42 -13.53
C TYR A 404 -8.49 -14.73 -12.07
N PRO A 405 -9.75 -14.50 -11.68
CA PRO A 405 -10.26 -15.00 -10.41
C PRO A 405 -10.30 -16.54 -10.41
N VAL A 406 -9.58 -17.16 -9.49
CA VAL A 406 -9.49 -18.62 -9.30
C VAL A 406 -9.94 -18.97 -7.88
N ASP A 407 -10.87 -19.92 -7.72
CA ASP A 407 -11.21 -20.44 -6.39
C ASP A 407 -10.11 -21.40 -5.95
N PHE A 408 -9.67 -21.34 -4.69
CA PHE A 408 -8.60 -22.21 -4.17
C PHE A 408 -8.88 -23.71 -4.41
N GLY A 409 -10.15 -24.12 -4.37
CA GLY A 409 -10.54 -25.51 -4.65
C GLY A 409 -10.33 -25.95 -6.11
N ASP A 410 -10.18 -25.00 -7.03
CA ASP A 410 -9.95 -25.22 -8.46
C ASP A 410 -8.47 -24.96 -8.86
N LEU A 411 -7.61 -24.63 -7.90
CA LEU A 411 -6.18 -24.40 -8.13
C LEU A 411 -5.48 -25.69 -8.53
N ASP A 412 -4.73 -25.67 -9.65
CA ASP A 412 -3.82 -26.75 -10.00
C ASP A 412 -2.57 -26.71 -9.10
N THR A 413 -2.60 -27.46 -8.01
CA THR A 413 -1.52 -27.54 -7.03
C THR A 413 -0.30 -28.34 -7.51
N ASN A 414 -0.40 -29.03 -8.65
CA ASN A 414 0.75 -29.75 -9.24
C ASN A 414 1.59 -28.84 -10.15
N SER A 415 1.06 -27.67 -10.54
CA SER A 415 1.75 -26.69 -11.37
C SER A 415 2.34 -25.58 -10.51
N THR A 416 3.67 -25.53 -10.44
CA THR A 416 4.39 -24.45 -9.73
C THR A 416 4.02 -23.07 -10.25
N ASP A 417 3.85 -22.90 -11.56
CA ASP A 417 3.44 -21.63 -12.17
C ASP A 417 2.01 -21.24 -11.74
N SER A 418 1.10 -22.21 -11.66
CA SER A 418 -0.28 -21.98 -11.21
C SER A 418 -0.32 -21.55 -9.75
N VAL A 419 0.42 -22.23 -8.87
CA VAL A 419 0.52 -21.89 -7.44
C VAL A 419 1.16 -20.51 -7.25
N SER A 420 2.25 -20.24 -7.96
CA SER A 420 2.97 -18.95 -7.87
C SER A 420 2.13 -17.79 -8.38
N THR A 421 1.34 -18.01 -9.43
CA THR A 421 0.37 -17.03 -9.90
C THR A 421 -0.75 -16.82 -8.89
N PHE A 422 -1.30 -17.89 -8.29
CA PHE A 422 -2.40 -17.78 -7.31
C PHE A 422 -1.98 -17.06 -6.03
N TYR A 423 -0.74 -17.23 -5.60
CA TYR A 423 -0.16 -16.61 -4.41
C TYR A 423 0.79 -15.46 -4.75
N LEU A 424 0.48 -14.70 -5.81
CA LEU A 424 1.29 -13.55 -6.22
C LEU A 424 1.57 -12.62 -5.04
N ALA A 425 2.85 -12.36 -4.81
CA ALA A 425 3.37 -11.58 -3.69
C ALA A 425 4.69 -10.90 -4.08
N ASN A 426 4.97 -9.75 -3.48
CA ASN A 426 6.20 -8.98 -3.62
C ASN A 426 6.96 -8.95 -2.29
N LEU A 427 8.26 -9.19 -2.28
CA LEU A 427 9.00 -9.30 -1.02
C LEU A 427 9.13 -7.98 -0.24
N ALA A 428 8.82 -6.85 -0.86
CA ALA A 428 8.76 -5.56 -0.18
C ALA A 428 7.33 -5.09 0.11
N ILE A 429 6.27 -5.79 -0.30
CA ILE A 429 4.85 -5.40 -0.10
C ILE A 429 4.00 -6.54 0.50
N GLU A 430 4.43 -7.78 0.35
CA GLU A 430 3.89 -9.04 0.90
C GLU A 430 5.05 -9.97 1.35
N THR A 431 5.73 -9.60 2.44
CA THR A 431 7.05 -10.11 2.86
C THR A 431 7.03 -11.46 3.57
N ASN A 432 6.17 -11.64 4.57
CA ASN A 432 6.20 -12.80 5.46
C ASN A 432 5.53 -14.02 4.80
N GLN A 433 5.70 -15.20 5.39
CA GLN A 433 5.18 -16.43 4.79
C GLN A 433 3.66 -16.41 4.61
N GLU A 434 2.93 -15.80 5.54
CA GLU A 434 1.49 -15.64 5.53
C GLU A 434 1.01 -14.74 4.39
N LEU A 435 1.71 -13.65 4.12
CA LEU A 435 1.42 -12.72 3.04
C LEU A 435 1.80 -13.32 1.69
N GLN A 436 2.96 -13.96 1.61
CA GLN A 436 3.36 -14.73 0.43
C GLN A 436 2.45 -15.93 0.14
N SER A 437 1.68 -16.40 1.13
CA SER A 437 0.70 -17.49 0.97
C SER A 437 -0.72 -17.01 1.26
N PHE A 438 -0.98 -15.71 1.11
CA PHE A 438 -2.24 -15.10 1.49
C PHE A 438 -3.40 -15.68 0.70
N ARG A 439 -4.50 -15.97 1.41
CA ARG A 439 -5.83 -16.18 0.82
C ARG A 439 -6.92 -15.92 1.86
N GLY A 440 -8.13 -15.63 1.37
CA GLY A 440 -9.27 -15.36 2.24
C GLY A 440 -9.19 -13.96 2.83
N THR A 441 -9.04 -13.82 4.14
CA THR A 441 -8.97 -12.49 4.77
C THR A 441 -7.82 -12.33 5.73
N LYS A 442 -7.36 -11.08 5.84
CA LYS A 442 -6.27 -10.64 6.71
C LYS A 442 -6.55 -10.79 8.22
N ALA A 443 -7.80 -10.90 8.64
CA ALA A 443 -8.09 -11.28 10.03
C ALA A 443 -7.50 -12.68 10.28
N ALA A 444 -6.47 -12.75 11.11
CA ALA A 444 -5.36 -13.72 11.14
C ALA A 444 -5.69 -15.24 11.10
N ASN A 445 -6.95 -15.66 11.02
CA ASN A 445 -7.36 -17.07 11.05
C ASN A 445 -8.38 -17.53 10.01
N GLU A 446 -8.73 -16.74 8.99
CA GLU A 446 -9.76 -17.15 8.01
C GLU A 446 -9.22 -17.46 6.59
N PRO A 447 -8.27 -18.40 6.40
CA PRO A 447 -7.71 -18.72 5.07
C PRO A 447 -8.75 -19.31 4.12
N ASN A 448 -9.88 -19.80 4.65
CA ASN A 448 -10.93 -20.43 3.86
C ASN A 448 -12.12 -19.47 3.61
N ALA A 449 -12.04 -18.23 4.11
CA ALA A 449 -13.07 -17.24 3.86
C ALA A 449 -13.15 -16.93 2.36
N LYS A 450 -14.37 -16.77 1.86
CA LYS A 450 -14.57 -16.23 0.53
C LYS A 450 -14.36 -14.72 0.56
N ASN A 451 -13.62 -14.21 -0.41
CA ASN A 451 -13.08 -12.85 -0.40
C ASN A 451 -13.17 -12.17 -1.77
N VAL A 452 -13.30 -12.90 -2.87
CA VAL A 452 -13.53 -12.30 -4.20
C VAL A 452 -14.90 -12.72 -4.69
N TYR A 453 -15.62 -11.79 -5.32
CA TYR A 453 -16.82 -12.11 -6.09
C TYR A 453 -16.53 -12.03 -7.59
N SER A 454 -16.72 -13.14 -8.28
CA SER A 454 -16.56 -13.21 -9.73
C SER A 454 -17.48 -14.28 -10.32
N LYS A 455 -17.92 -14.09 -11.57
CA LYS A 455 -18.80 -15.03 -12.30
C LYS A 455 -20.01 -15.49 -11.48
N ARG A 456 -20.62 -14.53 -10.78
CA ARG A 456 -21.78 -14.71 -9.89
C ARG A 456 -21.56 -15.59 -8.65
N LYS A 457 -20.30 -15.85 -8.26
CA LYS A 457 -19.95 -16.70 -7.12
C LYS A 457 -18.89 -16.02 -6.25
N PHE A 458 -19.02 -16.21 -4.94
CA PHE A 458 -17.94 -15.91 -4.01
C PHE A 458 -16.89 -17.03 -4.01
N ILE A 459 -15.63 -16.66 -4.22
CA ILE A 459 -14.48 -17.58 -4.30
C ILE A 459 -13.46 -17.26 -3.21
N ASN A 460 -12.63 -18.25 -2.86
CA ASN A 460 -11.49 -18.08 -1.96
C ASN A 460 -10.25 -17.86 -2.83
N MET A 461 -9.87 -16.61 -3.02
CA MET A 461 -8.77 -16.19 -3.89
C MET A 461 -7.55 -15.80 -3.05
N GLY A 462 -6.36 -16.07 -3.58
CA GLY A 462 -5.08 -15.73 -2.96
C GLY A 462 -4.36 -14.53 -3.59
N GLY A 463 -3.22 -14.18 -3.02
CA GLY A 463 -2.34 -13.10 -3.48
C GLY A 463 -3.00 -11.72 -3.52
N CYS A 464 -2.46 -10.83 -4.35
CA CYS A 464 -2.94 -9.45 -4.49
C CYS A 464 -4.44 -9.35 -4.81
N MET A 465 -4.94 -10.13 -5.78
CA MET A 465 -6.37 -10.16 -6.15
C MET A 465 -7.24 -10.61 -4.98
N GLY A 466 -6.78 -11.60 -4.21
CA GLY A 466 -7.47 -12.03 -3.00
C GLY A 466 -7.55 -10.93 -1.96
N CYS A 467 -6.45 -10.23 -1.70
CA CYS A 467 -6.38 -9.16 -0.70
C CYS A 467 -7.31 -8.00 -1.11
N HIS A 468 -7.19 -7.52 -2.35
CA HIS A 468 -8.07 -6.50 -2.92
C HIS A 468 -9.52 -6.96 -3.04
N GLY A 469 -9.77 -8.26 -3.19
CA GLY A 469 -11.09 -8.86 -3.09
C GLY A 469 -11.83 -8.47 -1.81
N VAL A 470 -11.13 -8.33 -0.69
CA VAL A 470 -11.73 -7.88 0.57
C VAL A 470 -12.29 -6.45 0.44
N ALA A 471 -11.59 -5.57 -0.29
CA ALA A 471 -12.09 -4.24 -0.59
C ALA A 471 -13.35 -4.28 -1.46
N GLN A 472 -13.47 -5.24 -2.39
CA GLN A 472 -14.70 -5.48 -3.16
C GLN A 472 -15.83 -6.04 -2.26
N SER A 473 -15.61 -7.20 -1.65
CA SER A 473 -16.64 -8.03 -1.04
C SER A 473 -17.05 -7.60 0.36
N ARG A 474 -16.17 -6.95 1.11
CA ARG A 474 -16.42 -6.57 2.52
C ARG A 474 -16.46 -5.06 2.75
N LYS A 475 -15.79 -4.28 1.91
CA LYS A 475 -15.73 -2.80 2.02
C LYS A 475 -16.50 -2.06 0.94
N GLY A 476 -16.93 -2.76 -0.10
CA GLY A 476 -17.79 -2.18 -1.09
C GLY A 476 -17.15 -1.16 -2.04
N SER A 477 -15.88 -1.35 -2.36
CA SER A 477 -15.05 -0.35 -3.02
C SER A 477 -14.41 -0.86 -4.32
N ASP A 478 -15.02 -1.84 -4.98
CA ASP A 478 -14.58 -2.33 -6.30
C ASP A 478 -13.09 -2.66 -6.38
N PHE A 479 -12.61 -3.45 -5.41
CA PHE A 479 -11.20 -3.83 -5.23
C PHE A 479 -10.24 -2.70 -4.80
N ASN A 480 -10.70 -1.47 -4.59
CA ASN A 480 -9.83 -0.32 -4.31
C ASN A 480 -9.78 0.04 -2.81
N PHE A 481 -8.62 -0.15 -2.19
CA PHE A 481 -8.42 0.21 -0.77
C PHE A 481 -8.27 1.71 -0.54
N LEU A 482 -7.95 2.51 -1.57
CA LEU A 482 -7.88 3.98 -1.44
C LEU A 482 -9.27 4.55 -1.11
N ILE A 483 -10.32 4.08 -1.77
CA ILE A 483 -11.72 4.40 -1.48
C ILE A 483 -12.13 3.75 -0.15
N ALA A 484 -11.76 2.48 0.08
CA ALA A 484 -12.16 1.74 1.29
C ALA A 484 -11.69 2.39 2.60
N ASN A 485 -10.45 2.89 2.60
CA ASN A 485 -9.74 3.33 3.81
C ASN A 485 -9.68 4.87 3.94
N ALA A 486 -10.17 5.61 2.94
CA ALA A 486 -10.28 7.06 3.00
C ALA A 486 -11.15 7.54 4.18
N PRO A 487 -10.86 8.72 4.77
CA PRO A 487 -9.90 9.72 4.28
C PRO A 487 -8.47 9.52 4.82
N PHE A 488 -7.48 10.11 4.15
CA PHE A 488 -6.05 10.02 4.53
C PHE A 488 -5.58 11.31 5.18
N THR A 489 -6.00 11.51 6.43
CA THR A 489 -5.90 12.82 7.11
C THR A 489 -4.59 13.06 7.86
N VAL A 490 -3.75 12.04 8.03
CA VAL A 490 -2.45 12.14 8.69
C VAL A 490 -1.45 11.23 7.96
N PRO A 491 -0.21 11.69 7.68
CA PRO A 491 0.82 10.79 7.19
C PRO A 491 1.35 9.92 8.32
N GLU A 492 1.70 8.67 8.01
CA GLU A 492 2.43 7.83 8.95
C GLU A 492 3.85 8.38 9.10
N PHE A 493 4.36 8.38 10.34
CA PHE A 493 5.68 8.94 10.65
C PHE A 493 6.57 7.90 11.32
N VAL A 494 7.85 7.98 10.99
CA VAL A 494 8.91 7.17 11.60
C VAL A 494 9.42 7.86 12.88
N GLY A 495 9.81 7.12 13.91
CA GLY A 495 10.44 7.69 15.11
C GLY A 495 9.55 8.54 16.02
N GLY A 496 8.24 8.65 15.77
CA GLY A 496 7.33 9.16 16.78
C GLY A 496 7.26 8.21 17.95
N ALA A 497 7.19 8.76 19.17
CA ALA A 497 7.05 8.01 20.41
C ALA A 497 6.14 6.81 20.14
N GLY A 498 6.77 5.64 20.03
CA GLY A 498 6.16 4.51 19.35
C GLY A 498 4.83 4.22 19.99
N ARG A 499 3.86 3.80 19.19
CA ARG A 499 2.95 2.79 19.72
C ARG A 499 3.83 1.58 19.99
N ILE A 500 4.38 1.50 21.20
CA ILE A 500 4.80 0.23 21.77
C ILE A 500 3.48 -0.52 21.90
N ASN A 501 3.22 -1.47 21.00
CA ASN A 501 2.05 -2.31 21.20
C ASN A 501 2.20 -2.95 22.58
N ILE A 502 1.11 -2.91 23.35
CA ILE A 502 1.13 -3.29 24.76
C ILE A 502 1.50 -4.77 24.83
N ARG A 503 2.71 -5.06 25.32
CA ARG A 503 3.19 -6.41 25.57
C ARG A 503 2.46 -6.96 26.78
N SER A 504 1.86 -8.13 26.62
CA SER A 504 1.37 -8.91 27.75
C SER A 504 2.56 -9.45 28.55
N ILE A 505 2.68 -9.08 29.82
CA ILE A 505 3.81 -9.47 30.67
C ILE A 505 3.40 -10.64 31.56
N ASN A 506 3.90 -11.84 31.25
CA ASN A 506 3.58 -13.06 31.98
C ASN A 506 4.80 -13.75 32.59
N SER A 507 6.00 -13.27 32.27
CA SER A 507 7.28 -13.84 32.69
C SER A 507 8.33 -12.75 32.89
N TYR A 508 9.45 -13.10 33.51
CA TYR A 508 10.58 -12.18 33.62
C TYR A 508 11.21 -11.86 32.26
N ALA A 509 11.21 -12.81 31.32
CA ALA A 509 11.67 -12.58 29.96
C ALA A 509 10.84 -11.49 29.27
N ASP A 510 9.51 -11.47 29.47
CA ASP A 510 8.65 -10.41 28.93
C ASP A 510 8.97 -9.02 29.50
N VAL A 511 9.39 -8.96 30.77
CA VAL A 511 9.85 -7.72 31.41
C VAL A 511 11.14 -7.22 30.75
N GLN A 512 12.10 -8.12 30.50
CA GLN A 512 13.34 -7.79 29.81
C GLN A 512 13.05 -7.26 28.39
N SER A 513 12.23 -7.99 27.62
CA SER A 513 11.80 -7.57 26.28
C SER A 513 11.06 -6.23 26.30
N MET A 514 10.18 -5.98 27.29
CA MET A 514 9.50 -4.69 27.43
C MET A 514 10.48 -3.52 27.51
N PHE A 515 11.53 -3.64 28.33
CA PHE A 515 12.54 -2.57 28.47
C PHE A 515 13.48 -2.48 27.27
N ASP A 516 13.88 -3.60 26.68
CA ASP A 516 14.73 -3.61 25.49
C ASP A 516 14.03 -3.01 24.27
N ASP A 517 12.77 -3.39 24.05
CA ASP A 517 11.91 -2.80 23.03
C ASP A 517 11.81 -1.29 23.23
N TYR A 518 11.52 -0.87 24.46
CA TYR A 518 11.41 0.56 24.78
C TYR A 518 12.69 1.32 24.46
N VAL A 519 13.85 0.79 24.86
CA VAL A 519 15.15 1.42 24.61
C VAL A 519 15.48 1.45 23.12
N ARG A 520 15.17 0.38 22.40
CA ARG A 520 15.32 0.27 20.94
C ARG A 520 14.43 1.28 20.21
N PHE A 521 13.12 1.23 20.44
CA PHE A 521 12.12 2.08 19.78
C PHE A 521 12.33 3.58 20.03
N ASN A 522 12.90 3.95 21.18
CA ASN A 522 13.13 5.35 21.51
C ASN A 522 14.59 5.79 21.32
N GLY A 523 15.44 4.96 20.68
CA GLY A 523 16.84 5.30 20.40
C GLY A 523 17.68 5.59 21.65
N LEU A 524 17.33 4.98 22.79
CA LEU A 524 17.93 5.29 24.09
C LEU A 524 19.22 4.51 24.37
N GLY A 525 19.64 3.60 23.48
CA GLY A 525 20.80 2.72 23.68
C GLY A 525 22.08 3.46 24.10
N GLY A 526 22.39 4.58 23.43
CA GLY A 526 23.55 5.41 23.78
C GLY A 526 23.44 6.09 25.16
N LYS A 527 22.23 6.49 25.56
CA LYS A 527 21.97 7.09 26.89
C LYS A 527 22.03 6.04 28.00
N VAL A 528 21.52 4.85 27.75
CA VAL A 528 21.50 3.72 28.68
C VAL A 528 22.91 3.17 28.87
N GLN A 529 23.67 2.94 27.80
CA GLN A 529 25.03 2.39 27.88
C GLN A 529 26.07 3.45 28.27
N GLY A 530 25.87 4.72 27.90
CA GLY A 530 26.78 5.83 28.18
C GLY A 530 26.51 6.53 29.51
N SER A 531 25.48 7.38 29.54
CA SER A 531 25.26 8.37 30.61
C SER A 531 24.46 7.88 31.82
N SER A 532 23.74 6.76 31.71
CA SER A 532 22.97 6.23 32.84
C SER A 532 23.88 5.57 33.88
N PRO A 533 23.74 5.88 35.19
CA PRO A 533 24.48 5.22 36.25
C PRO A 533 24.05 3.76 36.47
N HIS A 534 22.81 3.41 36.12
CA HIS A 534 22.27 2.06 36.32
C HIS A 534 22.38 1.15 35.09
N LYS A 535 22.75 1.70 33.93
CA LYS A 535 22.86 0.96 32.66
C LYS A 535 21.58 0.18 32.31
N ALA A 536 21.67 -0.80 31.41
CA ALA A 536 20.57 -1.69 31.05
C ALA A 536 20.42 -2.83 32.08
N PHE A 537 20.26 -2.51 33.37
CA PHE A 537 20.34 -3.52 34.43
C PHE A 537 19.33 -4.67 34.27
N TRP A 538 18.16 -4.42 33.68
CA TRP A 538 17.16 -5.45 33.41
C TRP A 538 17.70 -6.56 32.48
N SER A 539 18.61 -6.22 31.56
CA SER A 539 19.23 -7.18 30.63
C SER A 539 20.40 -7.95 31.26
N SER A 540 21.04 -7.39 32.29
CA SER A 540 22.24 -7.96 32.91
C SER A 540 21.98 -8.72 34.21
N LEU A 541 20.87 -8.45 34.90
CA LEU A 541 20.53 -9.10 36.16
C LEU A 541 19.84 -10.44 35.92
N SER A 542 20.06 -11.38 36.85
CA SER A 542 19.22 -12.57 36.95
C SER A 542 17.83 -12.21 37.49
N TYR A 543 16.85 -13.12 37.31
CA TYR A 543 15.52 -12.97 37.90
C TYR A 543 15.59 -12.72 39.42
N ASP A 544 16.43 -13.47 40.13
CA ASP A 544 16.53 -13.37 41.59
C ASP A 544 17.13 -12.02 42.00
N ASP A 545 18.16 -11.55 41.28
CA ASP A 545 18.77 -10.24 41.53
C ASP A 545 17.81 -9.09 41.20
N PHE A 546 17.01 -9.23 40.15
CA PHE A 546 16.04 -8.21 39.76
C PHE A 546 14.88 -8.10 40.75
N THR A 547 14.40 -9.24 41.27
CA THR A 547 13.23 -9.26 42.16
C THR A 547 13.56 -9.02 43.63
N THR A 548 14.81 -9.28 44.06
CA THR A 548 15.22 -9.12 45.47
C THR A 548 16.28 -8.05 45.68
N GLY A 549 17.00 -7.65 44.62
CA GLY A 549 18.16 -6.77 44.70
C GLY A 549 17.85 -5.27 44.57
N ASN A 550 18.95 -4.52 44.55
CA ASN A 550 18.95 -3.06 44.39
C ASN A 550 19.34 -2.66 42.97
N VAL A 551 18.88 -1.49 42.53
CA VAL A 551 19.24 -0.90 41.23
C VAL A 551 20.77 -0.72 41.18
N PRO A 552 21.47 -1.35 40.23
CA PRO A 552 22.91 -1.24 40.12
C PRO A 552 23.35 0.21 39.95
N GLY A 553 24.47 0.59 40.56
CA GLY A 553 25.01 1.95 40.48
C GLY A 553 24.16 3.03 41.18
N VAL A 554 23.04 2.67 41.81
CA VAL A 554 22.15 3.58 42.54
C VAL A 554 22.00 3.05 43.97
N GLY A 555 22.71 3.69 44.92
CA GLY A 555 22.89 3.18 46.27
C GLY A 555 21.58 2.92 47.03
N GLY A 556 21.33 1.66 47.40
CA GLY A 556 20.30 1.26 48.36
C GLY A 556 18.84 1.30 47.87
N VAL A 557 18.61 1.50 46.57
CA VAL A 557 17.25 1.56 46.02
C VAL A 557 16.84 0.16 45.55
N LYS A 558 15.91 -0.49 46.26
CA LYS A 558 15.34 -1.80 45.87
C LYS A 558 14.68 -1.68 44.48
N ILE A 559 14.85 -2.67 43.60
CA ILE A 559 14.27 -2.62 42.25
C ILE A 559 12.75 -2.79 42.32
N CYS A 560 12.31 -3.95 42.79
CA CYS A 560 10.93 -4.42 42.73
C CYS A 560 10.51 -4.97 44.10
N ASP A 561 9.21 -4.89 44.41
CA ASP A 561 8.58 -5.49 45.56
C ASP A 561 7.45 -6.42 45.08
N CYS A 562 7.83 -7.66 44.77
CA CYS A 562 6.90 -8.63 44.18
C CYS A 562 5.70 -8.89 45.09
N GLY A 563 4.51 -8.76 44.50
CA GLY A 563 3.22 -8.76 45.21
C GLY A 563 2.64 -7.37 45.45
N ASN A 564 3.42 -6.29 45.23
CA ASN A 564 2.94 -4.92 45.41
C ASN A 564 3.65 -3.93 44.46
N ALA A 565 2.98 -3.59 43.36
CA ALA A 565 3.46 -2.62 42.39
C ALA A 565 3.63 -1.23 43.01
N ASP A 566 2.73 -0.82 43.89
CA ASP A 566 2.73 0.53 44.48
C ASP A 566 3.91 0.75 45.45
N SER A 567 4.51 -0.32 45.99
CA SER A 567 5.77 -0.24 46.75
C SER A 567 7.03 -0.49 45.91
N SER A 568 6.88 -0.83 44.62
CA SER A 568 8.00 -1.14 43.72
C SER A 568 8.61 0.12 43.09
N ASN A 569 9.89 0.41 43.37
CA ASN A 569 10.55 1.62 42.85
C ASN A 569 10.59 1.65 41.32
N ILE A 570 10.83 0.51 40.67
CA ILE A 570 10.86 0.43 39.19
C ILE A 570 9.50 0.75 38.56
N TYR A 571 8.38 0.42 39.20
CA TYR A 571 7.05 0.77 38.69
C TYR A 571 6.76 2.25 38.93
N ASN A 572 7.02 2.73 40.15
CA ASN A 572 6.77 4.12 40.52
C ASN A 572 7.61 5.12 39.73
N ILE A 573 8.88 4.80 39.42
CA ILE A 573 9.76 5.67 38.64
C ILE A 573 9.38 5.75 37.16
N LEU A 574 8.64 4.76 36.64
CA LEU A 574 8.09 4.80 35.27
C LEU A 574 6.81 5.63 35.21
N LYS A 575 5.99 5.63 36.27
CA LYS A 575 4.78 6.47 36.38
C LYS A 575 5.09 7.93 36.72
N GLY A 576 6.12 8.16 37.53
CA GLY A 576 6.44 9.47 38.08
C GLY A 576 7.81 9.49 38.74
N SER A 577 7.97 10.34 39.75
CA SER A 577 9.20 10.41 40.55
C SER A 577 9.13 9.50 41.77
N ILE A 578 10.27 9.09 42.30
CA ILE A 578 10.37 8.32 43.56
C ILE A 578 11.17 9.08 44.63
N THR A 579 11.04 8.64 45.87
CA THR A 579 11.76 9.17 47.05
C THR A 579 13.28 9.20 46.81
N GLY A 580 13.95 10.24 47.29
CA GLY A 580 15.39 10.45 47.03
C GLY A 580 15.70 11.38 45.86
N GLY A 581 14.68 11.98 45.24
CA GLY A 581 14.85 13.01 44.21
C GLY A 581 15.05 12.47 42.80
N TYR A 582 14.77 11.19 42.56
CA TYR A 582 14.88 10.60 41.23
C TYR A 582 13.66 10.95 40.37
N PRO A 583 13.86 11.63 39.23
CA PRO A 583 12.77 12.02 38.34
C PRO A 583 12.21 10.81 37.59
N ARG A 584 11.05 11.00 36.96
CA ARG A 584 10.44 10.00 36.07
C ARG A 584 11.41 9.56 35.00
N MET A 585 11.49 8.24 34.79
CA MET A 585 12.41 7.63 33.84
C MET A 585 11.72 7.20 32.54
N PRO A 586 12.39 7.35 31.39
CA PRO A 586 13.70 8.01 31.23
C PRO A 586 13.60 9.52 31.44
N GLY A 587 14.64 10.12 32.03
CA GLY A 587 14.66 11.55 32.35
C GLY A 587 14.45 12.43 31.11
N GLY A 588 13.43 13.28 31.15
CA GLY A 588 13.08 14.18 30.03
C GLY A 588 12.22 13.53 28.93
N GLY A 589 11.86 12.26 29.08
CA GLY A 589 11.05 11.53 28.11
C GLY A 589 11.84 10.98 26.91
N PRO A 590 11.17 10.31 25.95
CA PRO A 590 9.74 9.92 25.97
C PRO A 590 9.42 9.04 27.19
N PHE A 591 8.15 8.82 27.56
CA PHE A 591 7.81 7.95 28.71
C PHE A 591 7.15 6.64 28.22
N PHE A 592 7.17 5.59 29.03
CA PHE A 592 6.38 4.39 28.74
C PHE A 592 4.88 4.73 28.64
N PRO A 593 4.12 4.10 27.72
CA PRO A 593 2.67 4.20 27.71
C PRO A 593 2.08 3.73 29.04
N GLU A 594 1.11 4.46 29.60
CA GLU A 594 0.54 4.14 30.91
C GLU A 594 -0.03 2.71 30.96
N ALA A 595 -0.70 2.27 29.89
CA ALA A 595 -1.25 0.92 29.80
C ALA A 595 -0.16 -0.18 29.82
N GLN A 596 1.04 0.08 29.29
CA GLN A 596 2.17 -0.85 29.40
C GLN A 596 2.71 -0.90 30.83
N ILE A 597 2.79 0.25 31.50
CA ILE A 597 3.20 0.33 32.90
C ILE A 597 2.18 -0.39 33.79
N ASP A 598 0.89 -0.24 33.51
CA ASP A 598 -0.18 -0.94 34.22
C ASP A 598 -0.07 -2.46 34.03
N SER A 599 0.20 -2.94 32.81
CA SER A 599 0.47 -4.36 32.55
C SER A 599 1.68 -4.88 33.34
N PHE A 600 2.75 -4.08 33.44
CA PHE A 600 3.91 -4.41 34.27
C PHE A 600 3.56 -4.46 35.76
N GLY A 601 2.73 -3.51 36.23
CA GLY A 601 2.18 -3.52 37.59
C GLY A 601 1.35 -4.77 37.89
N VAL A 602 0.56 -5.27 36.93
CA VAL A 602 -0.16 -6.54 37.05
C VAL A 602 0.80 -7.71 37.22
N TRP A 603 1.89 -7.78 36.45
CA TRP A 603 2.92 -8.81 36.63
C TRP A 603 3.56 -8.76 38.01
N ILE A 604 3.88 -7.57 38.53
CA ILE A 604 4.42 -7.40 39.89
C ILE A 604 3.40 -7.89 40.93
N ASN A 605 2.15 -7.46 40.83
CA ASN A 605 1.07 -7.82 41.75
C ASN A 605 0.77 -9.33 41.73
N ASN A 606 1.01 -10.00 40.61
CA ASN A 606 0.95 -11.45 40.47
C ASN A 606 2.20 -12.18 41.03
N ASN A 607 2.92 -11.56 41.98
CA ASN A 607 4.16 -12.07 42.58
C ASN A 607 5.29 -12.30 41.57
N CYS A 608 5.42 -11.46 40.54
CA CYS A 608 6.54 -11.47 39.59
C CYS A 608 6.84 -12.86 38.99
N PRO A 609 5.91 -13.54 38.31
CA PRO A 609 6.17 -14.89 37.82
C PRO A 609 7.43 -14.94 36.94
N LYS A 610 8.37 -15.84 37.28
CA LYS A 610 9.62 -16.05 36.53
C LYS A 610 9.37 -16.57 35.11
N ILE A 611 8.44 -17.51 34.98
CA ILE A 611 8.02 -18.16 33.74
C ILE A 611 6.51 -18.02 33.56
N LYS A 612 6.04 -18.09 32.31
CA LYS A 612 4.61 -17.98 31.98
C LYS A 612 3.80 -19.07 32.72
N PRO A 613 2.73 -18.72 33.45
CA PRO A 613 1.88 -19.70 34.09
C PRO A 613 1.24 -20.63 33.05
N THR A 614 1.32 -21.94 33.25
CA THR A 614 0.57 -22.91 32.44
C THR A 614 -0.91 -22.82 32.80
N THR A 615 -1.75 -22.48 31.83
CA THR A 615 -3.21 -22.55 31.98
C THR A 615 -3.60 -24.01 32.22
N HIS A 616 -4.22 -24.29 33.37
CA HIS A 616 -4.90 -25.55 33.65
C HIS A 616 -6.37 -25.49 33.20
#